data_AF-A0A133MPJ9-F1
#
_entry.id   AF-A0A133MPJ9-F1
#
_cell.length_a   1.000
_cell.length_b   1.000
_cell.length_c   1.000
_cell.angle_alpha   90.00
_cell.angle_beta   90.00
_cell.angle_gamma   90.00
#
_symmetry.space_group_name_H-M   'P 1'
#
loop_
_entity.id
_entity.type
_entity.pdbx_description
1 polymer ?
#
loop_
_entity_poly.entity_id
_entity_poly.type
_entity_poly.pdbx_seq_one_letter_code
_entity_poly.pdbx_strand_id
1 'polypeptide(L)'
;NPVVKEIHYSDLKEDAEKGITIESIKEQLKVRALRLFSNEHIDLPKVNYKINFLDLSLTEEYKDFKALEKVKLADVVTVRHKDLKIDVKRKVIKYKWDSLTKSYIEIELGDLESTLSNDIGNINSKINTIEKNNKNVVEMANSAIDKVNNLEEVNFRDLKQTMDDIEKVAIGNKAQIEFNDKDIIELKDSMKTNTDNIATNLNNINANSKSINEIKEALKNDTSSTEIANINTLIEKMENRLKVLEDALANKSTSNTDDTKKG
;
A
#
# COMPACT_ATOMS: atom_id res chain seq x y z
N ASN A 1 -64.04 0.34 36.88
CA ASN A 1 -62.75 0.60 37.54
C ASN A 1 -62.28 2.00 37.21
N PRO A 2 -62.12 2.90 38.20
CA PRO A 2 -61.50 4.19 37.95
C PRO A 2 -60.05 3.99 37.48
N VAL A 3 -59.64 4.74 36.45
CA VAL A 3 -58.27 4.72 35.93
C VAL A 3 -57.51 5.85 36.62
N VAL A 4 -56.47 5.51 37.39
CA VAL A 4 -55.58 6.51 38.00
C VAL A 4 -54.41 6.75 37.05
N LYS A 5 -54.15 8.01 36.71
CA LYS A 5 -53.04 8.42 35.85
C LYS A 5 -52.12 9.37 36.62
N GLU A 6 -50.84 9.03 36.71
CA GLU A 6 -49.81 9.88 37.28
C GLU A 6 -49.21 10.78 36.19
N ILE A 7 -48.98 12.06 36.51
CA ILE A 7 -48.38 13.05 35.59
C ILE A 7 -47.23 13.73 36.34
N HIS A 8 -46.02 13.60 35.79
CA HIS A 8 -44.81 14.17 36.37
C HIS A 8 -44.38 15.44 35.62
N TYR A 9 -44.12 16.52 36.35
CA TYR A 9 -43.65 17.80 35.81
C TYR A 9 -42.15 18.00 36.08
N SER A 10 -41.29 17.41 35.24
CA SER A 10 -39.83 17.44 35.40
C SER A 10 -39.20 18.84 35.31
N ASP A 11 -39.95 19.83 34.82
CA ASP A 11 -39.53 21.22 34.66
C ASP A 11 -39.70 22.06 35.93
N LEU A 12 -40.48 21.58 36.91
CA LEU A 12 -40.65 22.24 38.20
C LEU A 12 -39.64 21.67 39.20
N LYS A 13 -38.55 22.42 39.43
CA LYS A 13 -37.52 22.08 40.42
C LYS A 13 -37.28 23.26 41.34
N GLU A 14 -36.92 22.96 42.59
CA GLU A 14 -36.47 23.96 43.55
C GLU A 14 -35.17 24.59 43.05
N ASP A 15 -35.15 25.91 42.93
CA ASP A 15 -34.01 26.68 42.45
C ASP A 15 -33.87 27.92 43.34
N ALA A 16 -32.89 27.87 44.25
CA ALA A 16 -32.60 28.92 45.22
C ALA A 16 -32.06 30.20 44.55
N GLU A 17 -31.42 30.10 43.39
CA GLU A 17 -30.86 31.26 42.67
C GLU A 17 -31.93 32.07 41.94
N LYS A 18 -33.06 31.43 41.58
CA LYS A 18 -34.21 32.08 40.92
C LYS A 18 -35.34 32.46 41.88
N GLY A 19 -35.18 32.23 43.18
CA GLY A 19 -36.19 32.53 44.20
C GLY A 19 -37.43 31.63 44.12
N ILE A 20 -37.32 30.44 43.53
CA ILE A 20 -38.44 29.49 43.40
C ILE A 20 -38.51 28.65 44.67
N THR A 21 -39.42 29.01 45.57
CA THR A 21 -39.66 28.30 46.83
C THR A 21 -40.58 27.08 46.64
N ILE A 22 -40.49 26.11 47.55
CA ILE A 22 -41.37 24.92 47.58
C ILE A 22 -42.86 25.31 47.54
N GLU A 23 -43.23 26.40 48.22
CA GLU A 23 -44.62 26.89 48.24
C GLU A 23 -45.07 27.41 46.87
N SER A 24 -44.20 28.11 46.14
CA SER A 24 -44.46 28.54 44.76
C SER A 24 -44.62 27.34 43.81
N ILE A 25 -43.80 26.30 43.98
CA ILE A 25 -43.89 25.06 43.19
C ILE A 25 -45.22 24.36 43.43
N LYS A 26 -45.65 24.23 44.69
CA LYS A 26 -46.94 23.62 45.03
C LYS A 26 -48.10 24.39 44.41
N GLU A 27 -48.07 25.72 44.44
CA GLU A 27 -49.14 26.52 43.84
C GLU A 27 -49.14 26.38 42.31
N GLN A 28 -47.97 26.37 41.66
CA GLN A 28 -47.87 26.09 40.23
C GLN A 28 -48.35 24.69 39.86
N LEU A 29 -48.08 23.68 40.69
CA LEU A 29 -48.62 22.33 40.51
C LEU A 29 -50.14 22.30 40.60
N LYS A 30 -50.75 23.00 41.57
CA LYS A 30 -52.22 23.11 41.65
C LYS A 30 -52.80 23.78 40.42
N VAL A 31 -52.22 24.90 39.98
CA VAL A 31 -52.68 25.62 38.78
C VAL A 31 -52.58 24.73 37.54
N ARG A 32 -51.48 23.99 37.38
CA ARG A 32 -51.31 23.05 36.25
C ARG A 32 -52.25 21.87 36.34
N ALA A 33 -52.48 21.33 37.53
CA ALA A 33 -53.45 20.26 37.76
C ALA A 33 -54.87 20.73 37.40
N LEU A 34 -55.29 21.91 37.88
CA LEU A 34 -56.58 22.51 37.51
C LEU A 34 -56.70 22.69 36.00
N ARG A 35 -55.62 23.13 35.34
CA ARG A 35 -55.59 23.29 33.87
C ARG A 35 -55.81 21.96 33.12
N LEU A 36 -55.34 20.83 33.64
CA LEU A 36 -55.60 19.52 33.03
C LEU A 36 -57.10 19.20 32.99
N PHE A 37 -57.84 19.53 34.06
CA PHE A 37 -59.29 19.32 34.11
C PHE A 37 -60.04 20.36 33.28
N SER A 38 -59.65 21.64 33.37
CA SER A 38 -60.36 22.73 32.71
C SER A 38 -60.12 22.83 31.21
N ASN A 39 -58.90 22.56 30.73
CA ASN A 39 -58.53 22.75 29.32
C ASN A 39 -58.39 21.42 28.56
N GLU A 40 -57.76 20.43 29.19
CA GLU A 40 -57.51 19.13 28.54
C GLU A 40 -58.63 18.12 28.79
N HIS A 41 -59.57 18.44 29.70
CA HIS A 41 -60.73 17.64 30.06
C HIS A 41 -60.37 16.16 30.27
N ILE A 42 -59.31 15.91 31.04
CA ILE A 42 -58.79 14.55 31.30
C ILE A 42 -59.79 13.64 32.02
N ASP A 43 -60.81 14.23 32.64
CA ASP A 43 -61.93 13.60 33.32
C ASP A 43 -63.08 13.19 32.38
N LEU A 44 -63.09 13.70 31.14
CA LEU A 44 -64.09 13.36 30.14
C LEU A 44 -63.60 12.24 29.20
N PRO A 45 -64.48 11.33 28.75
CA PRO A 45 -64.11 10.26 27.85
C PRO A 45 -63.68 10.81 26.49
N LYS A 46 -62.47 10.45 26.04
CA LYS A 46 -61.96 10.71 24.68
C LYS A 46 -62.52 9.66 23.73
N VAL A 47 -63.77 9.86 23.32
CA VAL A 47 -64.48 9.00 22.38
C VAL A 47 -64.95 9.81 21.18
N ASN A 48 -64.93 9.18 20.01
CA ASN A 48 -65.52 9.74 18.80
C ASN A 48 -66.99 9.32 18.72
N TYR A 49 -67.89 10.29 18.58
CA TYR A 49 -69.32 10.06 18.46
C TYR A 49 -69.70 10.03 16.98
N LYS A 50 -70.36 8.94 16.59
CA LYS A 50 -70.94 8.79 15.27
C LYS A 50 -72.45 9.01 15.39
N ILE A 51 -72.94 10.11 14.82
CA ILE A 51 -74.34 10.52 14.94
C ILE A 51 -75.00 10.41 13.57
N ASN A 52 -76.08 9.64 13.50
CA ASN A 52 -76.99 9.67 12.36
C ASN A 52 -77.92 10.87 12.54
N PHE A 53 -77.95 11.75 11.56
CA PHE A 53 -78.70 12.99 11.66
C PHE A 53 -80.10 12.78 11.07
N LEU A 54 -81.13 13.15 11.83
CA LEU A 54 -82.51 13.18 11.35
C LEU A 54 -82.92 14.66 11.23
N ASP A 55 -83.37 15.05 10.04
CA ASP A 55 -83.80 16.42 9.77
C ASP A 55 -85.13 16.71 10.47
N LEU A 56 -85.09 17.52 11.52
CA LEU A 56 -86.28 17.98 12.26
C LEU A 56 -86.70 19.39 11.85
N SER A 57 -85.99 20.03 10.91
CA SER A 57 -86.21 21.40 10.44
C SER A 57 -87.59 21.62 9.82
N LEU A 58 -88.21 20.54 9.34
CA LEU A 58 -89.51 20.51 8.71
C LEU A 58 -90.66 20.35 9.70
N THR A 59 -90.36 20.07 10.98
CA THR A 59 -91.36 19.97 12.05
C THR A 59 -91.68 21.34 12.64
N GLU A 60 -92.92 21.54 13.05
CA GLU A 60 -93.40 22.86 13.52
C GLU A 60 -92.78 23.23 14.87
N GLU A 61 -92.45 22.23 15.67
CA GLU A 61 -91.89 22.32 17.01
C GLU A 61 -90.42 22.78 17.03
N TYR A 62 -89.71 22.73 15.90
CA TYR A 62 -88.27 23.05 15.80
C TYR A 62 -87.95 24.21 14.85
N LYS A 63 -88.96 24.96 14.37
CA LYS A 63 -88.81 26.10 13.44
C LYS A 63 -87.79 27.15 13.93
N ASP A 64 -87.72 27.39 15.23
CA ASP A 64 -86.84 28.39 15.85
C ASP A 64 -85.37 27.93 16.00
N PHE A 65 -85.09 26.64 15.78
CA PHE A 65 -83.76 26.03 15.98
C PHE A 65 -83.01 25.74 14.67
N LYS A 66 -83.53 26.21 13.53
CA LYS A 66 -82.98 25.98 12.17
C LYS A 66 -81.52 26.39 11.98
N ALA A 67 -81.00 27.30 12.80
CA ALA A 67 -79.60 27.71 12.79
C ALA A 67 -78.65 26.67 13.40
N LEU A 68 -79.15 25.77 14.26
CA LEU A 68 -78.37 24.74 14.96
C LEU A 68 -78.10 23.50 14.10
N GLU A 69 -78.69 23.43 12.90
CA GLU A 69 -78.58 22.27 12.00
C GLU A 69 -77.47 22.42 10.95
N LYS A 70 -76.89 23.62 10.77
CA LYS A 70 -75.79 23.84 9.83
C LYS A 70 -74.46 23.75 10.56
N VAL A 71 -73.77 22.62 10.39
CA VAL A 71 -72.43 22.40 10.97
C VAL A 71 -71.39 22.25 9.87
N LYS A 72 -70.25 22.90 10.03
CA LYS A 72 -69.08 22.77 9.15
C LYS A 72 -68.01 21.93 9.83
N LEU A 73 -67.05 21.47 9.01
CA LEU A 73 -65.82 20.88 9.55
C LEU A 73 -65.15 21.87 10.51
N ALA A 74 -64.62 21.33 11.62
CA ALA A 74 -63.99 22.05 12.73
C ALA A 74 -64.91 22.91 13.62
N ASP A 75 -66.23 22.97 13.37
CA ASP A 75 -67.16 23.59 14.32
C ASP A 75 -67.20 22.79 15.63
N VAL A 76 -67.39 23.50 16.75
CA VAL A 76 -67.51 22.90 18.09
C VAL A 76 -68.98 22.80 18.47
N VAL A 77 -69.43 21.57 18.72
CA VAL A 77 -70.80 21.28 19.14
C VAL A 77 -70.81 20.68 20.56
N THR A 78 -71.92 20.88 21.28
CA THR A 78 -72.11 20.33 22.62
C THR A 78 -72.97 19.07 22.52
N VAL A 79 -72.39 17.92 22.86
CA VAL A 79 -73.07 16.62 22.90
C VAL A 79 -73.55 16.37 24.31
N ARG A 80 -74.87 16.27 24.50
CA ARG A 80 -75.48 15.90 25.78
C ARG A 80 -75.63 14.39 25.88
N HIS A 81 -74.78 13.74 26.66
CA HIS A 81 -74.87 12.30 26.91
C HIS A 81 -75.83 12.05 28.08
N LYS A 82 -77.07 11.67 27.77
CA LYS A 82 -78.14 11.51 28.78
C LYS A 82 -77.81 10.46 29.85
N ASP A 83 -77.28 9.30 29.45
CA ASP A 83 -77.01 8.19 30.39
C ASP A 83 -75.89 8.51 31.39
N LEU A 84 -74.83 9.18 30.91
CA LEU A 84 -73.71 9.62 31.74
C LEU A 84 -73.98 10.96 32.44
N LYS A 85 -75.07 11.66 32.09
CA LYS A 85 -75.42 13.00 32.59
C LYS A 85 -74.28 14.02 32.44
N ILE A 86 -73.54 13.94 31.34
CA ILE A 86 -72.44 14.86 31.01
C ILE A 86 -72.72 15.58 29.69
N ASP A 87 -72.30 16.84 29.62
CA ASP A 87 -72.29 17.65 28.39
C ASP A 87 -70.83 17.76 27.92
N VAL A 88 -70.53 17.24 26.72
CA VAL A 88 -69.17 17.16 26.17
C VAL A 88 -69.07 18.02 24.92
N LYS A 89 -68.09 18.94 24.88
CA LYS A 89 -67.80 19.74 23.68
C LYS A 89 -66.87 18.97 22.76
N ARG A 90 -67.26 18.79 21.49
CA ARG A 90 -66.47 18.05 20.48
C ARG A 90 -66.46 18.79 19.15
N LYS A 91 -65.39 18.59 18.37
CA LYS A 91 -65.24 19.15 17.02
C LYS A 91 -65.84 18.22 15.97
N VAL A 92 -66.44 18.78 14.93
CA VAL A 92 -66.83 18.04 13.73
C VAL A 92 -65.57 17.66 12.95
N ILE A 93 -65.24 16.37 12.92
CA ILE A 93 -64.06 15.85 12.21
C ILE A 93 -64.40 15.26 10.84
N LYS A 94 -65.67 14.86 10.63
CA LYS A 94 -66.17 14.31 9.37
C LYS A 94 -67.69 14.45 9.30
N TYR A 95 -68.24 14.60 8.10
CA TYR A 95 -69.68 14.45 7.87
C TYR A 95 -69.95 13.85 6.49
N LYS A 96 -71.14 13.26 6.33
CA LYS A 96 -71.69 12.79 5.07
C LYS A 96 -72.94 13.62 4.76
N TRP A 97 -72.96 14.25 3.60
CA TRP A 97 -74.01 15.17 3.17
C TRP A 97 -74.75 14.63 1.95
N ASP A 98 -76.07 14.68 1.97
CA ASP A 98 -76.92 14.43 0.81
C ASP A 98 -77.22 15.75 0.09
N SER A 99 -76.65 15.90 -1.10
CA SER A 99 -76.82 17.11 -1.92
C SER A 99 -78.22 17.25 -2.54
N LEU A 100 -78.99 16.16 -2.66
CA LEU A 100 -80.33 16.17 -3.25
C LEU A 100 -81.36 16.67 -2.23
N THR A 101 -81.36 16.05 -1.05
CA THR A 101 -82.27 16.42 0.06
C THR A 101 -81.75 17.60 0.88
N LYS A 102 -80.49 18.02 0.65
CA LYS A 102 -79.80 19.06 1.41
C LYS A 102 -79.80 18.80 2.92
N SER A 103 -79.50 17.55 3.29
CA SER A 103 -79.51 17.07 4.67
C SER A 103 -78.21 16.34 5.04
N TYR A 104 -77.85 16.36 6.31
CA TYR A 104 -76.75 15.54 6.82
C TYR A 104 -77.25 14.10 6.98
N ILE A 105 -76.48 13.12 6.48
CA ILE A 105 -76.74 11.69 6.70
C ILE A 105 -76.07 11.25 8.00
N GLU A 106 -74.84 11.70 8.20
CA GLU A 106 -73.97 11.22 9.28
C GLU A 106 -72.94 12.29 9.65
N ILE A 107 -72.71 12.49 10.94
CA ILE A 107 -71.69 13.42 11.45
C ILE A 107 -70.82 12.67 12.48
N GLU A 108 -69.52 12.81 12.34
CA GLU A 108 -68.54 12.29 13.28
C GLU A 108 -67.94 13.44 14.08
N LEU A 109 -68.06 13.35 15.41
CA LEU A 109 -67.59 14.33 16.37
C LEU A 109 -66.50 13.74 17.23
N GLY A 110 -65.34 14.37 17.32
CA GLY A 110 -64.22 13.76 18.03
C GLY A 110 -62.93 14.53 17.93
N ASP A 111 -61.85 13.83 18.28
CA ASP A 111 -60.48 14.27 18.04
C ASP A 111 -59.92 13.50 16.84
N LEU A 112 -59.12 14.16 15.99
CA LEU A 112 -58.39 13.48 14.91
C LEU A 112 -57.34 12.54 15.52
N GLU A 113 -57.21 11.32 15.00
CA GLU A 113 -56.11 10.44 15.40
C GLU A 113 -54.75 11.08 15.08
N SER A 114 -53.83 11.03 16.04
CA SER A 114 -52.53 11.72 16.01
C SER A 114 -51.47 11.04 15.13
N THR A 115 -51.86 10.31 14.09
CA THR A 115 -50.96 9.48 13.27
C THR A 115 -49.87 10.33 12.57
N LEU A 116 -50.25 11.49 12.02
CA LEU A 116 -49.31 12.36 11.31
C LEU A 116 -48.15 12.87 12.18
N SER A 117 -48.41 13.24 13.44
CA SER A 117 -47.37 13.73 14.34
C SER A 117 -46.35 12.64 14.71
N ASN A 118 -46.82 11.41 14.87
CA ASN A 118 -45.96 10.26 15.14
C ASN A 118 -45.08 9.93 13.93
N ASP A 119 -45.64 10.01 12.71
CA ASP A 119 -44.88 9.79 11.48
C ASP A 119 -43.78 10.83 11.28
N ILE A 120 -44.05 12.11 11.57
CA ILE A 120 -43.05 13.19 11.52
C ILE A 120 -41.94 12.95 12.56
N GLY A 121 -42.28 12.52 13.77
CA GLY A 121 -41.30 12.17 14.80
C GLY A 121 -40.38 11.04 14.36
N ASN A 122 -40.95 9.99 13.75
CA ASN A 122 -40.21 8.87 13.20
C ASN A 122 -39.28 9.31 12.05
N ILE A 123 -39.74 10.17 11.16
CA ILE A 123 -38.92 10.73 10.06
C ILE A 123 -37.73 11.51 10.62
N ASN A 124 -37.93 12.38 11.61
CA ASN A 124 -36.85 13.16 12.22
C ASN A 124 -35.81 12.26 12.88
N SER A 125 -36.23 11.19 13.57
CA SER A 125 -35.29 10.24 14.17
C SER A 125 -34.43 9.52 13.12
N LYS A 126 -35.02 9.17 11.97
CA LYS A 126 -34.31 8.57 10.84
C LYS A 126 -33.35 9.56 10.20
N ILE A 127 -33.76 10.82 10.02
CA ILE A 127 -32.89 11.89 9.49
C ILE A 127 -31.66 12.09 10.38
N ASN A 128 -31.84 12.19 11.70
CA ASN A 128 -30.72 12.33 12.63
C ASN A 128 -29.75 11.14 12.58
N THR A 129 -30.28 9.94 12.40
CA THR A 129 -29.47 8.72 12.24
C THR A 129 -28.68 8.75 10.93
N ILE A 130 -29.31 9.17 9.84
CA ILE A 130 -28.66 9.33 8.52
C ILE A 130 -27.56 10.40 8.61
N GLU A 131 -27.82 11.53 9.25
CA GLU A 131 -26.83 12.60 9.42
C GLU A 131 -25.61 12.12 10.20
N LYS A 132 -25.82 11.39 11.30
CA LYS A 132 -24.73 10.79 12.09
C LYS A 132 -23.93 9.78 11.28
N ASN A 133 -24.60 8.91 10.53
CA ASN A 133 -23.92 7.91 9.69
C ASN A 133 -23.11 8.58 8.59
N ASN A 134 -23.63 9.62 7.95
CA ASN A 134 -22.90 10.37 6.92
C ASN A 134 -21.66 11.06 7.48
N LYS A 135 -21.73 11.67 8.68
CA LYS A 135 -20.55 12.24 9.35
C LYS A 135 -19.48 11.19 9.60
N ASN A 136 -19.86 10.03 10.15
CA ASN A 136 -18.93 8.92 10.38
C ASN A 136 -18.29 8.43 9.07
N VAL A 137 -19.07 8.30 7.99
CA VAL A 137 -18.55 7.86 6.68
C VAL A 137 -17.53 8.86 6.13
N VAL A 138 -17.79 10.16 6.25
CA VAL A 138 -16.85 11.21 5.80
C VAL A 138 -15.57 11.19 6.64
N GLU A 139 -15.67 11.04 7.96
CA GLU A 139 -14.50 10.95 8.85
C GLU A 139 -13.66 9.69 8.55
N MET A 140 -14.30 8.54 8.34
CA MET A 140 -13.63 7.31 7.93
C MET A 140 -12.94 7.47 6.57
N ALA A 141 -13.60 8.11 5.60
CA ALA A 141 -13.03 8.35 4.28
C ALA A 141 -11.80 9.26 4.36
N ASN A 142 -11.87 10.36 5.12
CA ASN A 142 -10.73 11.25 5.33
C ASN A 142 -9.56 10.53 6.02
N SER A 143 -9.82 9.74 7.06
CA SER A 143 -8.76 8.94 7.72
C SER A 143 -8.13 7.91 6.77
N ALA A 144 -8.91 7.31 5.88
CA ALA A 144 -8.39 6.40 4.87
C ALA A 144 -7.53 7.13 3.84
N ILE A 145 -7.95 8.31 3.38
CA ILE A 145 -7.19 9.18 2.48
C ILE A 145 -5.85 9.58 3.11
N ASP A 146 -5.85 10.02 4.38
CA ASP A 146 -4.63 10.40 5.10
C ASP A 146 -3.64 9.22 5.23
N LYS A 147 -4.15 8.01 5.50
CA LYS A 147 -3.31 6.80 5.54
C LYS A 147 -2.68 6.51 4.18
N VAL A 148 -3.45 6.63 3.10
CA VAL A 148 -2.94 6.42 1.74
C VAL A 148 -1.87 7.46 1.39
N ASN A 149 -2.13 8.74 1.64
CA ASN A 149 -1.18 9.82 1.37
C ASN A 149 0.14 9.62 2.13
N ASN A 150 0.08 9.27 3.41
CA ASN A 150 1.28 9.00 4.20
C ASN A 150 2.07 7.78 3.69
N LEU A 151 1.37 6.73 3.23
CA LEU A 151 2.03 5.56 2.64
C LEU A 151 2.71 5.91 1.30
N GLU A 152 2.07 6.72 0.46
CA GLU A 152 2.65 7.19 -0.80
C GLU A 152 3.89 8.06 -0.57
N GLU A 153 3.84 8.98 0.40
CA GLU A 153 4.95 9.87 0.73
C GLU A 153 6.17 9.12 1.30
N VAL A 154 5.94 8.19 2.24
CA VAL A 154 7.00 7.35 2.82
C VAL A 154 7.63 6.47 1.75
N ASN A 155 6.82 5.79 0.95
CA ASN A 155 7.32 4.91 -0.11
C ASN A 155 8.13 5.68 -1.17
N PHE A 156 7.67 6.87 -1.57
CA PHE A 156 8.39 7.69 -2.55
C PHE A 156 9.75 8.15 -2.01
N ARG A 157 9.81 8.53 -0.73
CA ARG A 157 11.06 8.95 -0.08
C ARG A 157 12.07 7.81 0.02
N ASP A 158 11.63 6.63 0.47
CA ASP A 158 12.52 5.48 0.65
C ASP A 158 13.01 4.92 -0.69
N LEU A 159 12.14 4.92 -1.72
CA LEU A 159 12.54 4.58 -3.09
C LEU A 159 13.56 5.58 -3.65
N LYS A 160 13.36 6.88 -3.42
CA LYS A 160 14.29 7.91 -3.87
C LYS A 160 15.66 7.76 -3.20
N GLN A 161 15.68 7.58 -1.88
CA GLN A 161 16.92 7.34 -1.15
C GLN A 161 17.66 6.09 -1.68
N THR A 162 16.92 5.00 -1.91
CA THR A 162 17.48 3.77 -2.47
C THR A 162 18.05 4.01 -3.87
N MET A 163 17.38 4.81 -4.71
CA MET A 163 17.87 5.18 -6.03
C MET A 163 19.16 6.00 -5.97
N ASP A 164 19.20 7.01 -5.10
CA ASP A 164 20.38 7.86 -4.89
C ASP A 164 21.60 7.03 -4.43
N ASP A 165 21.37 6.06 -3.54
CA ASP A 165 22.41 5.14 -3.07
C ASP A 165 22.91 4.20 -4.18
N ILE A 166 22.00 3.66 -5.00
CA ILE A 166 22.36 2.86 -6.19
C ILE A 166 23.18 3.68 -7.17
N GLU A 167 22.77 4.92 -7.45
CA GLU A 167 23.47 5.80 -8.39
C GLU A 167 24.89 6.10 -7.91
N LYS A 168 25.06 6.37 -6.61
CA LYS A 168 26.38 6.58 -6.00
C LYS A 168 27.28 5.35 -6.15
N VAL A 169 26.76 4.14 -5.91
CA VAL A 169 27.50 2.89 -6.10
C VAL A 169 27.85 2.66 -7.56
N ALA A 170 26.92 2.93 -8.48
CA ALA A 170 27.15 2.79 -9.92
C ALA A 170 28.27 3.72 -10.41
N ILE A 171 28.27 4.98 -9.96
CA ILE A 171 29.33 5.95 -10.27
C ILE A 171 30.68 5.48 -9.70
N GLY A 172 30.70 5.02 -8.44
CA GLY A 172 31.92 4.51 -7.81
C GLY A 172 32.50 3.31 -8.55
N ASN A 173 31.66 2.33 -8.91
CA ASN A 173 32.08 1.15 -9.66
C ASN A 173 32.57 1.52 -11.07
N LYS A 174 31.91 2.45 -11.75
CA LYS A 174 32.34 2.95 -13.07
C LYS A 174 33.76 3.54 -13.00
N ALA A 175 34.02 4.39 -12.00
CA ALA A 175 35.36 4.98 -11.81
C ALA A 175 36.44 3.92 -11.55
N GLN A 176 36.13 2.88 -10.76
CA GLN A 176 37.08 1.80 -10.50
C GLN A 176 37.36 0.95 -11.75
N ILE A 177 36.35 0.69 -12.59
CA ILE A 177 36.52 0.00 -13.87
C ILE A 177 37.43 0.81 -14.80
N GLU A 178 37.18 2.12 -14.93
CA GLU A 178 38.02 3.01 -15.76
C GLU A 178 39.49 3.02 -15.28
N PHE A 179 39.71 3.01 -13.95
CA PHE A 179 41.05 2.91 -13.38
C PHE A 179 41.71 1.56 -13.72
N ASN A 180 41.00 0.45 -13.49
CA ASN A 180 41.52 -0.89 -13.78
C ASN A 180 41.83 -1.09 -15.28
N ASP A 181 40.98 -0.56 -16.17
CA ASP A 181 41.20 -0.62 -17.62
C ASP A 181 42.50 0.09 -18.02
N LYS A 182 42.81 1.21 -17.38
CA LYS A 182 44.07 1.94 -17.60
C LYS A 182 45.28 1.10 -17.18
N ASP A 183 45.25 0.52 -15.98
CA ASP A 183 46.33 -0.35 -15.47
C ASP A 183 46.54 -1.57 -16.38
N ILE A 184 45.46 -2.17 -16.88
CA ILE A 184 45.52 -3.30 -17.84
C ILE A 184 46.22 -2.88 -19.14
N ILE A 185 45.92 -1.69 -19.66
CA ILE A 185 46.57 -1.15 -20.87
C ILE A 185 48.08 -0.97 -20.63
N GLU A 186 48.48 -0.36 -19.52
CA GLU A 186 49.89 -0.14 -19.18
C GLU A 186 50.68 -1.46 -19.03
N LEU A 187 50.06 -2.46 -18.38
CA LEU A 187 50.63 -3.81 -18.27
C LEU A 187 50.77 -4.48 -19.63
N LYS A 188 49.75 -4.37 -20.48
CA LYS A 188 49.76 -4.95 -21.84
C LYS A 188 50.88 -4.36 -22.70
N ASP A 189 51.09 -3.05 -22.63
CA ASP A 189 52.16 -2.38 -23.37
C ASP A 189 53.54 -2.82 -22.87
N SER A 190 53.73 -2.90 -21.55
CA SER A 190 54.98 -3.40 -20.94
C SER A 190 55.28 -4.84 -21.33
N MET A 191 54.26 -5.72 -21.35
CA MET A 191 54.39 -7.10 -21.79
C MET A 191 54.75 -7.20 -23.28
N LYS A 192 54.17 -6.34 -24.13
CA LYS A 192 54.52 -6.28 -25.55
C LYS A 192 55.98 -5.89 -25.73
N THR A 193 56.46 -4.84 -25.04
CA THR A 193 57.86 -4.43 -25.07
C THR A 193 58.80 -5.56 -24.63
N ASN A 194 58.46 -6.28 -23.55
CA ASN A 194 59.25 -7.42 -23.10
C ASN A 194 59.26 -8.56 -24.13
N THR A 195 58.13 -8.84 -24.78
CA THR A 195 58.04 -9.84 -25.85
C THR A 195 58.94 -9.48 -27.03
N ASP A 196 58.91 -8.21 -27.45
CA ASP A 196 59.74 -7.67 -28.53
C ASP A 196 61.26 -7.75 -28.19
N ASN A 197 61.62 -7.46 -26.93
CA ASN A 197 62.99 -7.60 -26.43
C ASN A 197 63.47 -9.07 -26.40
N ILE A 198 62.62 -9.99 -25.95
CA ILE A 198 62.93 -11.43 -25.95
C ILE A 198 63.15 -11.93 -27.37
N ALA A 199 62.31 -11.54 -28.32
CA ALA A 199 62.47 -11.91 -29.73
C ALA A 199 63.80 -11.40 -30.31
N THR A 200 64.17 -10.15 -29.98
CA THR A 200 65.46 -9.57 -30.39
C THR A 200 66.65 -10.33 -29.80
N ASN A 201 66.59 -10.66 -28.50
CA ASN A 201 67.65 -11.42 -27.85
C ASN A 201 67.80 -12.83 -28.41
N LEU A 202 66.69 -13.52 -28.73
CA LEU A 202 66.72 -14.83 -29.39
C LEU A 202 67.40 -14.77 -30.77
N ASN A 203 67.11 -13.74 -31.56
CA ASN A 203 67.77 -13.53 -32.84
C ASN A 203 69.27 -13.35 -32.68
N ASN A 204 69.71 -12.56 -31.70
CA ASN A 204 71.13 -12.36 -31.40
C ASN A 204 71.81 -13.67 -30.96
N ILE A 205 71.16 -14.47 -30.11
CA ILE A 205 71.67 -15.78 -29.67
C ILE A 205 71.81 -16.74 -30.87
N ASN A 206 70.82 -16.77 -31.76
CA ASN A 206 70.87 -17.59 -32.97
C ASN A 206 72.01 -17.15 -33.91
N ALA A 207 72.21 -15.85 -34.10
CA ALA A 207 73.32 -15.32 -34.88
C ALA A 207 74.67 -15.73 -34.27
N ASN A 208 74.85 -15.55 -32.96
CA ASN A 208 76.07 -15.95 -32.25
C ASN A 208 76.32 -17.47 -32.35
N SER A 209 75.27 -18.28 -32.23
CA SER A 209 75.37 -19.75 -32.36
C SER A 209 75.84 -20.15 -33.75
N LYS A 210 75.37 -19.47 -34.80
CA LYS A 210 75.83 -19.67 -36.18
C LYS A 210 77.31 -19.32 -36.32
N SER A 211 77.73 -18.15 -35.84
CA SER A 211 79.14 -17.74 -35.88
C SER A 211 80.06 -18.69 -35.09
N ILE A 212 79.62 -19.21 -33.94
CA ILE A 212 80.37 -20.23 -33.19
C ILE A 212 80.56 -21.51 -34.02
N ASN A 213 79.53 -21.96 -34.73
CA ASN A 213 79.63 -23.13 -35.58
C ASN A 213 80.58 -22.91 -36.76
N GLU A 214 80.53 -21.73 -37.39
CA GLU A 214 81.47 -21.35 -38.45
C GLU A 214 82.92 -21.36 -37.94
N ILE A 215 83.18 -20.83 -36.74
CA ILE A 215 84.50 -20.88 -36.10
C ILE A 215 84.94 -22.32 -35.81
N LYS A 216 84.05 -23.17 -35.28
CA LYS A 216 84.35 -24.58 -35.00
C LYS A 216 84.77 -25.34 -36.26
N GLU A 217 84.10 -25.11 -37.38
CA GLU A 217 84.46 -25.73 -38.66
C GLU A 217 85.77 -25.18 -39.21
N ALA A 218 86.04 -23.88 -39.07
CA ALA A 218 87.32 -23.28 -39.46
C ALA A 218 88.50 -23.89 -38.66
N LEU A 219 88.33 -24.11 -37.35
CA LEU A 219 89.35 -24.71 -36.50
C LEU A 219 89.66 -26.17 -36.84
N LYS A 220 88.67 -26.96 -37.31
CA LYS A 220 88.93 -28.33 -37.79
C LYS A 220 89.80 -28.34 -39.06
N ASN A 221 89.68 -27.30 -39.88
CA ASN A 221 90.33 -27.19 -41.19
C ASN A 221 91.67 -26.42 -41.13
N ASP A 222 92.19 -26.10 -39.95
CA ASP A 222 93.45 -25.37 -39.82
C ASP A 222 94.61 -26.17 -40.46
N THR A 223 95.35 -25.51 -41.34
CA THR A 223 96.47 -26.05 -42.14
C THR A 223 97.49 -26.75 -41.27
N SER A 224 97.75 -26.22 -40.07
CA SER A 224 98.69 -26.79 -39.10
C SER A 224 98.26 -28.21 -38.67
N SER A 225 96.96 -28.44 -38.43
CA SER A 225 96.43 -29.77 -38.07
C SER A 225 96.57 -30.78 -39.21
N THR A 226 96.31 -30.33 -40.44
CA THR A 226 96.44 -31.17 -41.65
C THR A 226 97.92 -31.50 -41.92
N GLU A 227 98.81 -30.52 -41.75
CA GLU A 227 100.26 -30.70 -41.86
C GLU A 227 100.81 -31.62 -40.78
N ILE A 228 100.36 -31.49 -39.51
CA ILE A 228 100.75 -32.40 -38.42
C ILE A 228 100.30 -33.84 -38.72
N ALA A 229 99.08 -34.05 -39.22
CA ALA A 229 98.62 -35.38 -39.60
C ALA A 229 99.49 -36.00 -40.71
N ASN A 230 99.86 -35.20 -41.71
CA ASN A 230 100.77 -35.61 -42.77
C ASN A 230 102.17 -35.94 -42.24
N ILE A 231 102.73 -35.11 -41.35
CA ILE A 231 104.02 -35.34 -40.70
C ILE A 231 104.00 -36.64 -39.89
N ASN A 232 102.96 -36.88 -39.09
CA ASN A 232 102.82 -38.11 -38.31
C ASN A 232 102.78 -39.36 -39.22
N THR A 233 102.04 -39.30 -40.33
CA THR A 233 102.03 -40.39 -41.33
C THR A 233 103.42 -40.63 -41.92
N LEU A 234 104.19 -39.56 -42.14
CA LEU A 234 105.55 -39.66 -42.63
C LEU A 234 106.48 -40.29 -41.60
N ILE A 235 106.36 -39.92 -40.33
CA ILE A 235 107.07 -40.51 -39.20
C ILE A 235 106.79 -42.01 -39.12
N GLU A 236 105.52 -42.42 -39.18
CA GLU A 236 105.11 -43.84 -39.14
C GLU A 236 105.74 -44.66 -40.29
N LYS A 237 105.83 -44.07 -41.49
CA LYS A 237 106.53 -44.69 -42.63
C LYS A 237 108.04 -44.79 -42.39
N MET A 238 108.65 -43.79 -41.78
CA MET A 238 110.09 -43.82 -41.46
C MET A 238 110.40 -44.87 -40.40
N GLU A 239 109.59 -44.97 -39.33
CA GLU A 239 109.73 -45.98 -38.28
C GLU A 239 109.65 -47.40 -38.84
N ASN A 240 108.67 -47.66 -39.71
CA ASN A 240 108.55 -48.96 -40.38
C ASN A 240 109.77 -49.29 -41.24
N ARG A 241 110.33 -48.32 -41.96
CA ARG A 241 111.56 -48.52 -42.75
C ARG A 241 112.78 -48.74 -41.86
N LEU A 242 112.87 -48.04 -40.73
CA LEU A 242 113.93 -48.21 -39.75
C LEU A 242 113.93 -49.64 -39.23
N LYS A 243 112.75 -50.17 -38.88
CA LYS A 243 112.56 -51.55 -38.42
C LYS A 243 113.04 -52.58 -39.45
N VAL A 244 112.68 -52.39 -40.72
CA VAL A 244 113.16 -53.27 -41.82
C VAL A 244 114.69 -53.22 -41.96
N LEU A 245 115.31 -52.04 -41.76
CA LEU A 245 116.77 -51.90 -41.81
C LEU A 245 117.47 -52.51 -40.60
N GLU A 246 116.90 -52.36 -39.40
CA GLU A 246 117.37 -53.01 -38.18
C GLU A 246 117.32 -54.53 -38.31
N ASP A 247 116.23 -55.09 -38.84
CA ASP A 247 116.09 -56.51 -39.15
C ASP A 247 117.13 -56.98 -40.19
N ALA A 248 117.44 -56.16 -41.20
CA ALA A 248 118.48 -56.46 -42.19
C ALA A 248 119.91 -56.39 -41.62
N LEU A 249 120.17 -55.49 -40.68
CA LEU A 249 121.45 -55.38 -39.96
C LEU A 249 121.68 -56.56 -39.01
N ALA A 250 120.63 -56.99 -38.29
CA ALA A 250 120.66 -58.20 -37.48
C ALA A 250 121.03 -59.45 -38.30
N ASN A 251 120.56 -59.53 -39.55
CA ASN A 251 120.91 -60.59 -40.51
C ASN A 251 122.34 -60.50 -41.09
N LYS A 252 123.04 -59.36 -40.96
CA LYS A 252 124.42 -59.17 -41.45
C LYS A 252 125.47 -59.46 -40.37
N SER A 253 125.12 -59.28 -39.10
CA SER A 253 125.96 -59.68 -37.97
C SER A 253 126.04 -61.20 -37.77
N THR A 254 125.07 -61.96 -38.28
CA THR A 254 125.10 -63.43 -38.31
C THR A 254 125.89 -64.02 -39.48
N SER A 255 126.37 -63.21 -40.45
CA SER A 255 127.20 -63.69 -41.57
C SER A 255 128.70 -63.39 -41.43
N ASN A 256 129.14 -62.76 -40.33
CA ASN A 256 130.56 -62.37 -40.12
C ASN A 256 131.22 -63.11 -38.95
N THR A 257 130.65 -64.25 -38.52
CA THR A 257 131.27 -65.19 -37.56
C THR A 257 131.25 -66.63 -38.09
N ASP A 258 131.52 -66.80 -39.39
CA ASP A 258 131.93 -68.11 -39.95
C ASP A 258 132.71 -67.89 -41.27
N ASP A 259 133.97 -67.43 -41.17
CA ASP A 259 135.08 -68.10 -41.87
C ASP A 259 136.45 -67.51 -41.45
N THR A 260 136.97 -68.10 -40.38
CA THR A 260 138.38 -68.42 -40.25
C THR A 260 138.84 -69.33 -41.40
N LYS A 261 139.71 -68.84 -42.30
CA LYS A 261 140.95 -69.53 -42.76
C LYS A 261 141.57 -68.84 -43.98
N LYS A 262 142.71 -68.18 -43.77
CA LYS A 262 144.01 -68.35 -44.47
C LYS A 262 144.78 -67.02 -44.54
N GLY A 263 146.08 -67.12 -44.23
CA GLY A 263 147.10 -66.15 -44.65
C GLY A 263 147.79 -65.48 -43.47
#